data_AF-A0A0M7AQK6-F1
#
_entry.id   AF-A0A0M7AQK6-F1
#
_cell.length_a   1.000
_cell.length_b   1.000
_cell.length_c   1.000
_cell.angle_alpha   90.00
_cell.angle_beta   90.00
_cell.angle_gamma   90.00
#
_symmetry.space_group_name_H-M   'P 1'
#
loop_
_entity.id
_entity.type
_entity.pdbx_description
1 polymer ?
#
loop_
_entity_poly.entity_id
_entity_poly.type
_entity_poly.pdbx_seq_one_letter_code
_entity_poly.pdbx_strand_id
1 'polypeptide(L)'
;MLNIVASTAKAHNPEFVQAKRRGSEDNEKWVKRHLKTLAAEEGAKGMSYLVLIGGKQKSYFHTRVAQGHLRNDMSPSHWSHVVLLQGSGPTDKGAIWEISLEPAEGFGYPPSDNAVEQAHLANYASKNMYPNIAVMRIPVKLSEMKKTIVQFKKQRVDLDCVELLLLWLGYVWGVGRADNPLFDGYGIPSAAFIEALCSANGYDLTPGLESRASCPEAIWQAARWWQEFQVTQQGAAPIRGMWHTEHYLGE
;
A
#
# COMPACT_ATOMS: atom_id res chain seq x y z
N MET A 1 10.98 6.66 -18.41
CA MET A 1 9.62 6.23 -18.84
C MET A 1 9.36 4.90 -18.16
N LEU A 2 8.32 4.82 -17.34
CA LEU A 2 7.95 3.60 -16.63
C LEU A 2 7.60 2.50 -17.63
N ASN A 3 8.21 1.32 -17.50
CA ASN A 3 7.82 0.16 -18.27
C ASN A 3 6.64 -0.52 -17.56
N ILE A 4 5.43 -0.24 -18.04
CA ILE A 4 4.18 -0.73 -17.44
C ILE A 4 3.61 -1.81 -18.36
N VAL A 5 3.46 -3.03 -17.85
CA VAL A 5 2.73 -4.09 -18.54
C VAL A 5 1.28 -4.04 -18.09
N ALA A 6 0.34 -4.06 -19.04
CA ALA A 6 -1.09 -4.11 -18.74
C ALA A 6 -1.54 -5.54 -18.43
N SER A 7 -2.52 -5.70 -17.54
CA SER A 7 -3.18 -6.99 -17.33
C SER A 7 -3.95 -7.42 -18.59
N THR A 8 -4.01 -8.73 -18.83
CA THR A 8 -4.83 -9.34 -19.88
C THR A 8 -6.27 -9.63 -19.44
N ALA A 9 -6.62 -9.39 -18.17
CA ALA A 9 -7.93 -9.73 -17.62
C ALA A 9 -9.06 -8.96 -18.31
N LYS A 10 -10.16 -9.66 -18.60
CA LYS A 10 -11.33 -9.10 -19.29
C LYS A 10 -12.37 -8.50 -18.34
N ALA A 11 -12.29 -8.82 -17.06
CA ALA A 11 -13.20 -8.37 -16.02
C ALA A 11 -12.43 -8.06 -14.73
N HIS A 12 -13.02 -7.20 -13.90
CA HIS A 12 -12.50 -6.93 -12.57
C HIS A 12 -12.56 -8.16 -11.68
N ASN A 13 -11.63 -8.23 -10.72
CA ASN A 13 -11.64 -9.21 -9.65
C ASN A 13 -12.95 -9.12 -8.82
N PRO A 14 -13.81 -10.16 -8.85
CA PRO A 14 -15.08 -10.15 -8.11
C PRO A 14 -14.90 -10.23 -6.60
N GLU A 15 -13.71 -10.60 -6.12
CA GLU A 15 -13.39 -10.76 -4.69
C GLU A 15 -12.88 -9.46 -4.04
N PHE A 16 -12.76 -8.37 -4.83
CA PHE A 16 -12.29 -7.08 -4.36
C PHE A 16 -13.33 -5.98 -4.60
N VAL A 17 -14.20 -5.79 -3.61
CA VAL A 17 -15.48 -5.10 -3.81
C VAL A 17 -15.58 -3.75 -3.12
N GLN A 18 -16.39 -2.86 -3.67
CA GLN A 18 -16.67 -1.58 -3.03
C GLN A 18 -17.58 -1.78 -1.79
N ALA A 19 -17.24 -1.14 -0.68
CA ALA A 19 -18.05 -1.15 0.54
C ALA A 19 -18.10 0.23 1.20
N LYS A 20 -19.30 0.83 1.23
CA LYS A 20 -19.50 2.18 1.79
C LYS A 20 -19.27 2.22 3.31
N ARG A 21 -18.81 3.37 3.80
CA ARG A 21 -18.82 3.69 5.24
C ARG A 21 -20.25 3.73 5.78
N ARG A 22 -20.43 3.33 7.04
CA ARG A 22 -21.72 3.40 7.75
C ARG A 22 -21.76 4.64 8.65
N GLY A 23 -22.75 5.52 8.51
CA GLY A 23 -22.98 6.63 9.46
C GLY A 23 -21.71 7.39 9.89
N SER A 24 -21.41 7.38 11.19
CA SER A 24 -20.22 8.01 11.81
C SER A 24 -18.98 7.11 11.87
N GLU A 25 -18.91 6.07 11.05
CA GLU A 25 -17.76 5.17 10.96
C GLU A 25 -16.51 5.92 10.47
N ASP A 26 -15.47 5.89 11.30
CA ASP A 26 -14.12 6.32 10.96
C ASP A 26 -13.35 5.18 10.26
N ASN A 27 -12.12 5.45 9.82
CA ASN A 27 -11.35 4.46 9.07
C ASN A 27 -10.97 3.24 9.91
N GLU A 28 -10.71 3.40 11.20
CA GLU A 28 -10.36 2.27 12.07
C GLU A 28 -11.54 1.32 12.22
N LYS A 29 -12.75 1.85 12.48
CA LYS A 29 -13.98 1.05 12.58
C LYS A 29 -14.32 0.38 11.25
N TRP A 30 -14.14 1.10 10.12
CA TRP A 30 -14.37 0.55 8.78
C TRP A 30 -13.45 -0.64 8.51
N VAL A 31 -12.14 -0.47 8.73
CA VAL A 31 -11.15 -1.54 8.54
C VAL A 31 -11.43 -2.70 9.50
N LYS A 32 -11.69 -2.44 10.79
CA LYS A 32 -12.00 -3.47 11.78
C LYS A 32 -13.22 -4.30 11.40
N ARG A 33 -14.27 -3.66 10.85
CA ARG A 33 -15.48 -4.36 10.38
C ARG A 33 -15.17 -5.27 9.20
N HIS A 34 -14.40 -4.80 8.23
CA HIS A 34 -14.07 -5.57 7.04
C HIS A 34 -13.01 -6.65 7.28
N LEU A 35 -12.07 -6.44 8.20
CA LEU A 35 -11.16 -7.47 8.68
C LEU A 35 -11.88 -8.63 9.35
N LYS A 36 -12.95 -8.38 10.12
CA LYS A 36 -13.76 -9.47 10.70
C LYS A 36 -14.33 -10.37 9.61
N THR A 37 -14.81 -9.79 8.51
CA THR A 37 -15.29 -10.56 7.36
C THR A 37 -14.17 -11.34 6.71
N LEU A 38 -13.07 -10.68 6.33
CA LEU A 38 -11.95 -11.33 5.62
C LEU A 38 -11.28 -12.43 6.46
N ALA A 39 -11.16 -12.23 7.78
CA ALA A 39 -10.51 -13.18 8.68
C ALA A 39 -11.41 -14.38 9.05
N ALA A 40 -12.72 -14.29 8.82
CA ALA A 40 -13.65 -15.39 9.01
C ALA A 40 -13.74 -16.33 7.80
N GLU A 41 -13.16 -15.95 6.66
CA GLU A 41 -13.16 -16.77 5.45
C GLU A 41 -12.25 -17.99 5.56
N GLU A 42 -12.60 -19.04 4.82
CA GLU A 42 -11.75 -20.20 4.65
C GLU A 42 -10.39 -19.81 4.04
N GLY A 43 -9.30 -20.37 4.56
CA GLY A 43 -7.94 -20.04 4.14
C GLY A 43 -7.38 -18.71 4.66
N ALA A 44 -8.16 -17.90 5.40
CA ALA A 44 -7.70 -16.60 5.90
C ALA A 44 -6.76 -16.68 7.11
N LYS A 45 -6.73 -17.83 7.80
CA LYS A 45 -5.98 -18.02 9.05
C LYS A 45 -4.48 -17.77 8.84
N GLY A 46 -3.96 -16.76 9.54
CA GLY A 46 -2.53 -16.43 9.51
C GLY A 46 -2.07 -15.66 8.28
N MET A 47 -2.99 -15.26 7.39
CA MET A 47 -2.66 -14.43 6.22
C MET A 47 -2.36 -12.98 6.61
N SER A 48 -1.67 -12.28 5.72
CA SER A 48 -1.31 -10.87 5.87
C SER A 48 -2.38 -9.97 5.29
N TYR A 49 -2.50 -8.78 5.88
CA TYR A 49 -3.49 -7.79 5.50
C TYR A 49 -2.84 -6.45 5.25
N LEU A 50 -3.14 -5.85 4.10
CA LEU A 50 -2.71 -4.50 3.75
C LEU A 50 -3.88 -3.54 3.89
N VAL A 51 -3.58 -2.29 4.22
CA VAL A 51 -4.54 -1.19 4.19
C VAL A 51 -4.00 -0.10 3.28
N LEU A 52 -4.72 0.22 2.20
CA LEU A 52 -4.39 1.36 1.34
C LEU A 52 -5.15 2.58 1.84
N ILE A 53 -4.46 3.71 1.85
CA ILE A 53 -4.94 4.97 2.39
C ILE A 53 -4.77 6.03 1.30
N GLY A 54 -5.80 6.84 1.09
CA GLY A 54 -5.73 8.05 0.28
C GLY A 54 -5.96 9.27 1.13
N GLY A 55 -4.89 10.00 1.41
CA GLY A 55 -4.90 11.27 2.13
C GLY A 55 -5.18 12.47 1.23
N LYS A 56 -5.54 13.58 1.86
CA LYS A 56 -5.71 14.88 1.19
C LYS A 56 -4.65 15.92 1.55
N GLN A 57 -3.81 15.68 2.58
CA GLN A 57 -2.74 16.62 2.90
C GLN A 57 -1.76 16.70 1.72
N LYS A 58 -0.99 17.79 1.68
CA LYS A 58 -0.16 18.15 0.52
C LYS A 58 0.75 17.01 0.06
N SER A 59 1.43 16.32 0.99
CA SER A 59 2.31 15.20 0.64
C SER A 59 1.56 14.04 -0.02
N TYR A 60 0.45 13.59 0.58
CA TYR A 60 -0.40 12.54 0.04
C TYR A 60 -1.05 12.94 -1.29
N PHE A 61 -1.40 14.21 -1.47
CA PHE A 61 -1.90 14.69 -2.76
C PHE A 61 -0.82 14.62 -3.84
N HIS A 62 0.41 15.07 -3.54
CA HIS A 62 1.52 14.97 -4.48
C HIS A 62 1.84 13.52 -4.85
N THR A 63 1.83 12.58 -3.90
CA THR A 63 2.02 11.16 -4.24
C THR A 63 0.89 10.62 -5.12
N ARG A 64 -0.35 11.05 -4.91
CA ARG A 64 -1.49 10.67 -5.77
C ARG A 64 -1.33 11.21 -7.19
N VAL A 65 -0.89 12.46 -7.34
CA VAL A 65 -0.61 13.08 -8.65
C VAL A 65 0.53 12.35 -9.38
N ALA A 66 1.63 12.05 -8.69
CA ALA A 66 2.77 11.34 -9.25
C ALA A 66 2.37 10.01 -9.94
N GLN A 67 1.45 9.28 -9.30
CA GLN A 67 0.95 7.99 -9.77
C GLN A 67 -0.05 8.09 -10.93
N GLY A 68 -0.53 9.29 -11.30
CA GLY A 68 -1.51 9.44 -12.38
C GLY A 68 -1.05 8.89 -13.72
N HIS A 69 0.27 8.84 -13.95
CA HIS A 69 0.89 8.26 -15.14
C HIS A 69 0.69 6.75 -15.30
N LEU A 70 0.30 6.05 -14.23
CA LEU A 70 -0.05 4.62 -14.28
C LEU A 70 -1.49 4.39 -14.73
N ARG A 71 -2.27 5.45 -14.93
CA ARG A 71 -3.70 5.39 -15.24
C ARG A 71 -3.95 5.90 -16.65
N ASN A 72 -4.86 5.24 -17.35
CA ASN A 72 -5.25 5.60 -18.72
C ASN A 72 -5.88 6.99 -18.82
N ASP A 73 -6.50 7.48 -17.74
CA ASP A 73 -7.16 8.77 -17.67
C ASP A 73 -6.25 9.89 -17.15
N MET A 74 -4.99 9.56 -16.80
CA MET A 74 -4.01 10.48 -16.20
C MET A 74 -4.47 11.18 -14.92
N SER A 75 -5.58 10.74 -14.33
CA SER A 75 -6.08 11.35 -13.11
C SER A 75 -5.19 10.97 -11.94
N PRO A 76 -5.13 11.77 -10.85
CA PRO A 76 -4.46 11.34 -9.63
C PRO A 76 -4.99 9.98 -9.16
N SER A 77 -4.09 9.14 -8.61
CA SER A 77 -4.49 7.91 -7.93
C SER A 77 -5.47 8.20 -6.79
N HIS A 78 -6.28 7.23 -6.39
CA HIS A 78 -7.04 7.32 -5.13
C HIS A 78 -6.18 7.10 -3.90
N TRP A 79 -4.98 6.55 -4.06
CA TRP A 79 -4.17 5.96 -3.00
C TRP A 79 -2.84 6.70 -2.91
N SER A 80 -2.48 7.07 -1.70
CA SER A 80 -1.24 7.81 -1.41
C SER A 80 -0.26 7.00 -0.58
N HIS A 81 -0.75 5.97 0.13
CA HIS A 81 0.01 5.22 1.12
C HIS A 81 -0.54 3.80 1.29
N VAL A 82 0.29 2.89 1.79
CA VAL A 82 -0.10 1.52 2.12
C VAL A 82 0.60 1.07 3.40
N VAL A 83 -0.09 0.30 4.23
CA VAL A 83 0.45 -0.20 5.50
C VAL A 83 0.17 -1.69 5.65
N LEU A 84 1.03 -2.41 6.37
CA LEU A 84 0.84 -3.82 6.71
C LEU A 84 0.37 -3.96 8.15
N LEU A 85 -0.73 -4.70 8.36
CA LEU A 85 -1.21 -4.99 9.72
C LEU A 85 -0.32 -6.01 10.42
N GLN A 86 -0.03 -5.77 11.70
CA GLN A 86 0.78 -6.68 12.54
C GLN A 86 0.01 -7.92 13.04
N GLY A 87 -1.30 -7.95 12.83
CA GLY A 87 -2.20 -9.06 13.20
C GLY A 87 -2.95 -9.63 12.01
N SER A 88 -3.23 -10.94 12.06
CA SER A 88 -3.96 -11.66 11.01
C SER A 88 -5.48 -11.61 11.23
N GLY A 89 -5.99 -10.47 11.67
CA GLY A 89 -7.38 -10.26 12.06
C GLY A 89 -7.58 -8.95 12.83
N PRO A 90 -8.77 -8.70 13.39
CA PRO A 90 -9.03 -7.49 14.16
C PRO A 90 -8.13 -7.39 15.40
N THR A 91 -7.24 -6.40 15.44
CA THR A 91 -6.43 -6.09 16.62
C THR A 91 -6.91 -4.80 17.29
N ASP A 92 -6.58 -4.62 18.56
CA ASP A 92 -6.84 -3.35 19.25
C ASP A 92 -5.91 -2.25 18.71
N LYS A 93 -6.46 -1.08 18.39
CA LYS A 93 -5.81 0.07 17.74
C LYS A 93 -5.09 -0.19 16.40
N GLY A 94 -5.23 -1.38 15.83
CA GLY A 94 -4.67 -1.72 14.51
C GLY A 94 -3.16 -1.48 14.39
N ALA A 95 -2.32 -2.17 15.16
CA ALA A 95 -0.86 -2.03 15.02
C ALA A 95 -0.41 -2.34 13.57
N ILE A 96 0.47 -1.49 13.03
CA ILE A 96 0.93 -1.56 11.63
C ILE A 96 2.46 -1.48 11.52
N TRP A 97 2.98 -1.92 10.37
CA TRP A 97 4.27 -1.49 9.86
C TRP A 97 4.08 -0.61 8.63
N GLU A 98 4.91 0.42 8.52
CA GLU A 98 4.89 1.36 7.42
C GLU A 98 6.25 2.04 7.22
N ILE A 99 6.38 2.76 6.10
CA ILE A 99 7.42 3.77 5.87
C ILE A 99 6.69 5.05 5.47
N SER A 100 6.53 5.98 6.41
CA SER A 100 5.70 7.17 6.23
C SER A 100 6.50 8.36 5.68
N LEU A 101 5.86 9.14 4.79
CA LEU A 101 6.35 10.46 4.37
C LEU A 101 5.90 11.58 5.32
N GLU A 102 5.10 11.26 6.33
CA GLU A 102 4.69 12.16 7.41
C GLU A 102 4.60 11.35 8.72
N PRO A 103 5.74 10.86 9.25
CA PRO A 103 5.75 10.11 10.50
C PRO A 103 5.20 10.97 11.65
N ALA A 104 4.35 10.38 12.49
CA ALA A 104 3.64 11.10 13.55
C ALA A 104 4.58 11.76 14.58
N GLU A 105 5.74 11.15 14.83
CA GLU A 105 6.78 11.68 15.74
C GLU A 105 7.85 12.51 15.01
N GLY A 106 7.71 12.72 13.70
CA GLY A 106 8.73 13.33 12.85
C GLY A 106 9.85 12.36 12.44
N PHE A 107 10.72 12.79 11.54
CA PHE A 107 11.72 11.92 10.88
C PHE A 107 12.91 11.53 11.76
N GLY A 108 13.14 12.22 12.88
CA GLY A 108 14.33 12.03 13.70
C GLY A 108 15.65 12.23 12.91
N TYR A 109 16.68 11.45 13.29
CA TYR A 109 17.97 11.33 12.59
C TYR A 109 18.05 9.91 11.99
N PRO A 110 18.68 9.70 10.81
CA PRO A 110 18.21 8.76 9.80
C PRO A 110 17.92 7.38 10.40
N PRO A 111 16.75 6.78 10.09
CA PRO A 111 16.30 5.58 10.77
C PRO A 111 17.32 4.44 10.63
N SER A 112 17.75 3.87 11.76
CA SER A 112 18.64 2.70 11.78
C SER A 112 17.99 1.45 11.18
N ASP A 113 16.67 1.48 11.06
CA ASP A 113 15.79 0.35 10.75
C ASP A 113 15.31 0.33 9.28
N ASN A 114 16.12 0.84 8.36
CA ASN A 114 15.78 1.02 6.94
C ASN A 114 14.43 1.76 6.75
N ALA A 115 14.20 2.80 7.56
CA ALA A 115 12.98 3.61 7.61
C ALA A 115 11.68 2.87 7.97
N VAL A 116 11.73 1.59 8.39
CA VAL A 116 10.55 0.85 8.82
C VAL A 116 10.13 1.28 10.22
N GLU A 117 8.89 1.74 10.33
CA GLU A 117 8.28 2.21 11.57
C GLU A 117 7.19 1.26 12.05
N GLN A 118 6.98 1.25 13.37
CA GLN A 118 5.78 0.67 13.98
C GLN A 118 4.85 1.80 14.37
N ALA A 119 3.60 1.70 13.95
CA ALA A 119 2.60 2.73 14.21
C ALA A 119 1.23 2.09 14.47
N HIS A 120 0.20 2.95 14.52
CA HIS A 120 -1.18 2.54 14.76
C HIS A 120 -2.08 3.05 13.63
N LEU A 121 -3.01 2.21 13.17
CA LEU A 121 -4.02 2.59 12.18
C LEU A 121 -4.87 3.79 12.66
N ALA A 122 -4.96 4.02 13.96
CA ALA A 122 -5.59 5.19 14.56
C ALA A 122 -5.02 6.53 14.04
N ASN A 123 -3.75 6.56 13.61
CA ASN A 123 -3.12 7.73 12.97
C ASN A 123 -3.86 8.13 11.67
N TYR A 124 -4.56 7.17 11.06
CA TYR A 124 -5.32 7.32 9.83
C TYR A 124 -6.84 7.31 10.04
N ALA A 125 -7.33 7.44 11.28
CA ALA A 125 -8.75 7.27 11.62
C ALA A 125 -9.67 8.32 10.95
N SER A 126 -9.22 9.57 10.83
CA SER A 126 -10.05 10.67 10.35
C SER A 126 -10.41 10.52 8.87
N LYS A 127 -11.67 10.20 8.57
CA LYS A 127 -12.20 10.13 7.20
C LYS A 127 -12.10 11.46 6.44
N ASN A 128 -12.07 12.59 7.16
CA ASN A 128 -11.92 13.90 6.52
C ASN A 128 -10.50 14.14 6.04
N MET A 129 -9.51 13.55 6.72
CA MET A 129 -8.08 13.64 6.37
C MET A 129 -7.68 12.55 5.37
N TYR A 130 -8.29 11.38 5.50
CA TYR A 130 -8.02 10.17 4.72
C TYR A 130 -9.34 9.62 4.14
N PRO A 131 -9.91 10.29 3.12
CA PRO A 131 -11.21 9.97 2.55
C PRO A 131 -11.25 8.62 1.83
N ASN A 132 -10.13 8.14 1.30
CA ASN A 132 -10.09 6.86 0.59
C ASN A 132 -9.42 5.80 1.47
N ILE A 133 -10.04 4.62 1.56
CA ILE A 133 -9.55 3.51 2.38
C ILE A 133 -9.84 2.18 1.68
N ALA A 134 -8.90 1.25 1.73
CA ALA A 134 -9.12 -0.13 1.32
C ALA A 134 -8.43 -1.08 2.30
N VAL A 135 -9.01 -2.26 2.51
CA VAL A 135 -8.37 -3.35 3.25
C VAL A 135 -8.37 -4.59 2.37
N MET A 136 -7.23 -5.26 2.30
CA MET A 136 -7.07 -6.44 1.46
C MET A 136 -6.26 -7.53 2.15
N ARG A 137 -6.65 -8.78 1.91
CA ARG A 137 -5.91 -9.99 2.26
C ARG A 137 -5.03 -10.38 1.08
N ILE A 138 -3.73 -10.53 1.33
CA ILE A 138 -2.77 -11.05 0.35
C ILE A 138 -2.44 -12.52 0.65
N PRO A 139 -2.09 -13.34 -0.35
CA PRO A 139 -1.80 -14.76 -0.19
C PRO A 139 -0.40 -15.03 0.40
N VAL A 140 0.02 -14.21 1.37
CA VAL A 140 1.32 -14.33 2.06
C VAL A 140 1.07 -14.45 3.56
N LYS A 141 1.71 -15.42 4.21
CA LYS A 141 1.57 -15.64 5.66
C LYS A 141 2.22 -14.50 6.45
N LEU A 142 1.50 -14.00 7.45
CA LEU A 142 1.99 -12.94 8.35
C LEU A 142 3.24 -13.35 9.13
N SER A 143 3.39 -14.64 9.45
CA SER A 143 4.59 -15.16 10.11
C SER A 143 5.84 -14.98 9.25
N GLU A 144 5.73 -15.16 7.94
CA GLU A 144 6.85 -15.04 7.01
C GLU A 144 7.16 -13.57 6.71
N MET A 145 6.11 -12.73 6.58
CA MET A 145 6.28 -11.27 6.52
C MET A 145 7.03 -10.74 7.76
N LYS A 146 6.65 -11.18 8.97
CA LYS A 146 7.32 -10.82 10.23
C LYS A 146 8.80 -11.18 10.23
N LYS A 147 9.16 -12.40 9.79
CA LYS A 147 10.57 -12.83 9.68
C LYS A 147 11.33 -11.97 8.67
N THR A 148 10.72 -11.71 7.53
CA THR A 148 11.30 -10.92 6.44
C THR A 148 11.57 -9.50 6.87
N ILE A 149 10.64 -8.85 7.57
CA ILE A 149 10.82 -7.50 8.13
C ILE A 149 12.05 -7.42 9.03
N VAL A 150 12.27 -8.41 9.90
CA VAL A 150 13.45 -8.42 10.79
C VAL A 150 14.76 -8.39 10.02
N GLN A 151 14.82 -9.04 8.85
CA GLN A 151 16.00 -8.98 7.98
C GLN A 151 16.04 -7.68 7.17
N PHE A 152 14.91 -7.28 6.59
CA PHE A 152 14.76 -6.06 5.80
C PHE A 152 15.24 -4.81 6.56
N LYS A 153 14.92 -4.71 7.86
CA LYS A 153 15.38 -3.61 8.72
C LYS A 153 16.90 -3.51 8.86
N LYS A 154 17.62 -4.61 8.64
CA LYS A 154 19.09 -4.71 8.83
C LYS A 154 19.89 -4.55 7.53
N GLN A 155 19.23 -4.58 6.38
CA GLN A 155 19.88 -4.55 5.07
C GLN A 155 19.32 -3.41 4.21
N ARG A 156 20.20 -2.82 3.40
CA ARG A 156 19.83 -1.78 2.43
C ARG A 156 20.21 -2.15 0.99
N VAL A 157 20.74 -3.36 0.79
CA VAL A 157 21.25 -3.83 -0.50
C VAL A 157 20.12 -4.07 -1.49
N ASP A 158 19.03 -4.69 -1.04
CA ASP A 158 17.89 -5.01 -1.90
C ASP A 158 17.02 -3.77 -2.19
N LEU A 159 16.83 -2.92 -1.18
CA LEU A 159 16.12 -1.65 -1.28
C LEU A 159 16.59 -0.72 -0.15
N ASP A 160 17.22 0.40 -0.50
CA ASP A 160 17.54 1.46 0.47
C ASP A 160 16.31 2.37 0.63
N CYS A 161 15.50 2.10 1.64
CA CYS A 161 14.30 2.89 1.91
C CYS A 161 14.63 4.26 2.51
N VAL A 162 15.84 4.49 3.03
CA VAL A 162 16.26 5.80 3.51
C VAL A 162 16.57 6.72 2.32
N GLU A 163 17.27 6.20 1.29
CA GLU A 163 17.43 6.91 0.01
C GLU A 163 16.05 7.21 -0.61
N LEU A 164 15.19 6.19 -0.68
CA LEU A 164 13.85 6.33 -1.26
C LEU A 164 13.03 7.39 -0.53
N LEU A 165 13.09 7.42 0.80
CA LEU A 165 12.43 8.43 1.61
C LEU A 165 12.91 9.83 1.24
N LEU A 166 14.22 10.07 1.15
CA LEU A 166 14.77 11.39 0.83
C LEU A 166 14.37 11.88 -0.57
N LEU A 167 14.37 11.00 -1.57
CA LEU A 167 13.92 11.32 -2.92
C LEU A 167 12.46 11.77 -2.93
N TRP A 168 11.60 10.99 -2.26
CA TRP A 168 10.19 11.30 -2.16
C TRP A 168 9.90 12.55 -1.34
N LEU A 169 10.64 12.80 -0.25
CA LEU A 169 10.52 14.04 0.52
C LEU A 169 10.88 15.26 -0.33
N GLY A 170 11.94 15.19 -1.14
CA GLY A 170 12.30 16.24 -2.09
C GLY A 170 11.15 16.59 -3.04
N TYR A 171 10.52 15.56 -3.63
CA TYR A 171 9.37 15.72 -4.53
C TYR A 171 8.12 16.27 -3.80
N VAL A 172 7.67 15.61 -2.72
CA VAL A 172 6.40 15.97 -2.07
C VAL A 172 6.46 17.30 -1.32
N TRP A 173 7.63 17.73 -0.87
CA TRP A 173 7.81 19.07 -0.31
C TRP A 173 7.94 20.16 -1.39
N GLY A 174 8.14 19.78 -2.64
CA GLY A 174 8.37 20.71 -3.75
C GLY A 174 9.70 21.43 -3.64
N VAL A 175 10.74 20.74 -3.15
CA VAL A 175 12.06 21.33 -2.97
C VAL A 175 12.79 21.42 -4.31
N GLY A 176 13.12 22.64 -4.72
CA GLY A 176 13.94 22.89 -5.91
C GLY A 176 13.30 22.38 -7.20
N ARG A 177 14.04 21.53 -7.93
CA ARG A 177 13.63 20.91 -9.21
C ARG A 177 13.43 19.39 -9.07
N ALA A 178 13.06 18.90 -7.89
CA ALA A 178 12.80 17.48 -7.69
C ALA A 178 11.65 17.02 -8.60
N ASP A 179 11.96 16.15 -9.56
CA ASP A 179 10.97 15.55 -10.46
C ASP A 179 10.28 14.35 -9.78
N ASN A 180 9.25 13.80 -10.42
CA ASN A 180 8.52 12.63 -9.96
C ASN A 180 9.43 11.39 -9.89
N PRO A 181 9.76 10.85 -8.70
CA PRO A 181 10.70 9.73 -8.56
C PRO A 181 10.26 8.46 -9.29
N LEU A 182 8.95 8.29 -9.53
CA LEU A 182 8.46 7.13 -10.28
C LEU A 182 9.02 7.09 -11.71
N PHE A 183 9.31 8.23 -12.35
CA PHE A 183 9.84 8.23 -13.71
C PHE A 183 11.22 7.59 -13.85
N ASP A 184 11.97 7.58 -12.76
CA ASP A 184 13.30 7.00 -12.63
C ASP A 184 13.27 5.60 -12.00
N GLY A 185 12.07 5.03 -11.79
CA GLY A 185 11.89 3.70 -11.22
C GLY A 185 11.95 3.63 -9.69
N TYR A 186 11.85 4.78 -9.01
CA TYR A 186 11.81 4.84 -7.55
C TYR A 186 10.36 4.82 -7.05
N GLY A 187 9.94 3.68 -6.51
CA GLY A 187 8.60 3.44 -5.98
C GLY A 187 8.30 4.26 -4.72
N ILE A 188 7.02 4.41 -4.37
CA ILE A 188 6.65 5.10 -3.13
C ILE A 188 7.11 4.25 -1.94
N PRO A 189 7.78 4.82 -0.90
CA PRO A 189 8.48 4.02 0.10
C PRO A 189 7.62 2.96 0.77
N SER A 190 6.38 3.31 1.10
CA SER A 190 5.44 2.37 1.72
C SER A 190 5.05 1.21 0.82
N ALA A 191 4.88 1.42 -0.48
CA ALA A 191 4.52 0.36 -1.42
C ALA A 191 5.75 -0.47 -1.84
N ALA A 192 6.87 0.18 -2.14
CA ALA A 192 8.13 -0.49 -2.47
C ALA A 192 8.60 -1.41 -1.33
N PHE A 193 8.45 -0.97 -0.07
CA PHE A 193 8.66 -1.80 1.11
C PHE A 193 7.79 -3.06 1.10
N ILE A 194 6.48 -2.91 0.93
CA ILE A 194 5.55 -4.04 0.96
C ILE A 194 5.78 -5.00 -0.21
N GLU A 195 6.08 -4.49 -1.40
CA GLU A 195 6.47 -5.28 -2.56
C GLU A 195 7.74 -6.09 -2.28
N ALA A 196 8.79 -5.45 -1.75
CA ALA A 196 10.02 -6.14 -1.40
C ALA A 196 9.79 -7.27 -0.39
N LEU A 197 8.93 -7.06 0.61
CA LEU A 197 8.54 -8.11 1.54
C LEU A 197 7.78 -9.25 0.83
N CYS A 198 6.82 -8.94 -0.04
CA CYS A 198 6.06 -9.97 -0.77
C CYS A 198 6.96 -10.77 -1.70
N SER A 199 7.83 -10.10 -2.46
CA SER A 199 8.79 -10.72 -3.37
C SER A 199 9.76 -11.64 -2.64
N ALA A 200 10.26 -11.24 -1.47
CA ALA A 200 11.10 -12.10 -0.63
C ALA A 200 10.36 -13.35 -0.11
N ASN A 201 9.02 -13.32 -0.12
CA ASN A 201 8.15 -14.46 0.22
C ASN A 201 7.57 -15.15 -1.03
N GLY A 202 8.14 -14.90 -2.21
CA GLY A 202 7.77 -15.56 -3.47
C GLY A 202 6.44 -15.12 -4.06
N TYR A 203 5.95 -13.92 -3.69
CA TYR A 203 4.72 -13.36 -4.23
C TYR A 203 5.00 -12.01 -4.90
N ASP A 204 4.68 -11.90 -6.19
CA ASP A 204 4.73 -10.66 -6.95
C ASP A 204 3.42 -9.90 -6.72
N LEU A 205 3.49 -8.84 -5.90
CA LEU A 205 2.32 -8.08 -5.48
C LEU A 205 1.90 -7.03 -6.52
N THR A 206 2.85 -6.50 -7.29
CA THR A 206 2.62 -5.48 -8.32
C THR A 206 3.09 -5.94 -9.70
N PRO A 207 2.47 -7.02 -10.23
CA PRO A 207 2.84 -7.55 -11.52
C PRO A 207 2.65 -6.49 -12.61
N GLY A 208 3.62 -6.46 -13.52
CA GLY A 208 3.68 -5.48 -14.60
C GLY A 208 4.38 -4.17 -14.27
N LEU A 209 4.99 -4.07 -13.08
CA LEU A 209 5.90 -2.99 -12.71
C LEU A 209 7.20 -3.58 -12.15
N GLU A 210 8.34 -2.89 -12.32
CA GLU A 210 9.57 -3.28 -11.62
C GLU A 210 9.33 -3.20 -10.10
N SER A 211 9.73 -4.21 -9.33
CA SER A 211 9.42 -4.29 -7.89
C SER A 211 9.86 -3.05 -7.11
N ARG A 212 11.01 -2.45 -7.46
CA ARG A 212 11.51 -1.22 -6.85
C ARG A 212 10.68 0.03 -7.16
N ALA A 213 9.90 0.00 -8.25
CA ALA A 213 9.05 1.09 -8.71
C ALA A 213 7.62 1.01 -8.14
N SER A 214 7.33 0.04 -7.26
CA SER A 214 5.99 -0.19 -6.72
C SER A 214 5.37 1.03 -6.05
N CYS A 215 4.07 1.19 -6.21
CA CYS A 215 3.29 2.30 -5.67
C CYS A 215 1.88 1.83 -5.25
N PRO A 216 1.17 2.57 -4.38
CA PRO A 216 -0.19 2.19 -3.96
C PRO A 216 -1.19 1.97 -5.11
N GLU A 217 -1.11 2.76 -6.19
CA GLU A 217 -1.92 2.56 -7.39
C GLU A 217 -1.60 1.22 -8.06
N ALA A 218 -0.34 0.80 -8.15
CA ALA A 218 0.03 -0.48 -8.73
C ALA A 218 -0.53 -1.65 -7.91
N ILE A 219 -0.47 -1.58 -6.57
CA ILE A 219 -1.08 -2.57 -5.66
C ILE A 219 -2.60 -2.62 -5.87
N TRP A 220 -3.24 -1.46 -6.02
CA TRP A 220 -4.65 -1.36 -6.32
C TRP A 220 -5.03 -1.99 -7.67
N GLN A 221 -4.26 -1.72 -8.73
CA GLN A 221 -4.48 -2.31 -10.04
C GLN A 221 -4.27 -3.83 -10.00
N ALA A 222 -3.24 -4.31 -9.28
CA ALA A 222 -2.99 -5.72 -9.02
C ALA A 222 -4.21 -6.40 -8.37
N ALA A 223 -4.75 -5.80 -7.32
CA ALA A 223 -5.94 -6.32 -6.64
C ALA A 223 -7.19 -6.35 -7.54
N ARG A 224 -7.32 -5.44 -8.49
CA ARG A 224 -8.51 -5.32 -9.35
C ARG A 224 -8.46 -6.11 -10.65
N TRP A 225 -7.28 -6.35 -11.20
CA TRP A 225 -7.15 -6.82 -12.57
C TRP A 225 -6.18 -7.97 -12.76
N TRP A 226 -5.36 -8.32 -11.76
CA TRP A 226 -4.33 -9.35 -11.92
C TRP A 226 -4.72 -10.68 -11.28
N GLN A 227 -6.00 -10.91 -11.00
CA GLN A 227 -6.49 -12.16 -10.41
C GLN A 227 -6.18 -13.39 -11.27
N GLU A 228 -6.27 -13.26 -12.59
CA GLU A 228 -5.97 -14.36 -13.53
C GLU A 228 -4.48 -14.71 -13.47
N PHE A 229 -3.59 -13.70 -13.44
CA PHE A 229 -2.15 -13.89 -13.30
C PHE A 229 -1.77 -14.54 -11.97
N GLN A 230 -2.36 -14.08 -10.86
CA GLN A 230 -2.12 -14.63 -9.53
C GLN A 230 -2.44 -16.12 -9.48
N VAL A 231 -3.58 -16.53 -10.05
CA VAL A 231 -3.99 -17.94 -10.07
C VAL A 231 -3.15 -18.78 -11.04
N THR A 232 -2.93 -18.30 -12.26
CA THR A 232 -2.33 -19.10 -13.34
C THR A 232 -0.81 -19.14 -13.30
N GLN A 233 -0.15 -18.05 -12.95
CA GLN A 233 1.31 -17.94 -12.99
C GLN A 233 1.96 -18.04 -11.61
N GLN A 234 1.30 -17.51 -10.56
CA GLN A 234 1.85 -17.57 -9.20
C GLN A 234 1.28 -18.73 -8.36
N GLY A 235 0.24 -19.43 -8.85
CA GLY A 235 -0.43 -20.49 -8.09
C GLY A 235 -1.04 -19.97 -6.77
N ALA A 236 -1.35 -18.68 -6.69
CA ALA A 236 -1.79 -18.00 -5.49
C ALA A 236 -3.28 -17.66 -5.56
N ALA A 237 -3.95 -17.65 -4.40
CA ALA A 237 -5.33 -17.19 -4.33
C ALA A 237 -5.42 -15.70 -4.72
N PRO A 238 -6.49 -15.28 -5.41
CA PRO A 238 -6.71 -13.87 -5.72
C PRO A 238 -6.69 -13.00 -4.47
N ILE A 239 -6.18 -11.77 -4.62
CA ILE A 239 -6.33 -10.75 -3.58
C ILE A 239 -7.82 -10.55 -3.30
N ARG A 240 -8.19 -10.58 -2.01
CA ARG A 240 -9.57 -10.35 -1.55
C ARG A 240 -9.62 -9.09 -0.71
N GLY A 241 -10.73 -8.36 -0.73
CA GLY A 241 -10.82 -7.18 0.11
C GLY A 241 -12.02 -6.30 -0.16
N MET A 242 -12.01 -5.17 0.52
CA MET A 242 -13.00 -4.13 0.33
C MET A 242 -12.33 -2.77 0.17
N TRP A 243 -13.04 -1.84 -0.45
CA TRP A 243 -12.56 -0.49 -0.63
C TRP A 243 -13.68 0.55 -0.61
N HIS A 244 -13.31 1.77 -0.27
CA HIS A 244 -14.16 2.93 -0.29
C HIS A 244 -13.37 4.14 -0.78
N THR A 245 -13.94 4.84 -1.75
CA THR A 245 -13.41 6.10 -2.28
C THR A 245 -14.50 7.15 -2.22
N GLU A 246 -14.20 8.29 -1.62
CA GLU A 246 -15.11 9.43 -1.46
C GLU A 246 -14.62 10.64 -2.27
N HIS A 247 -13.31 10.76 -2.49
CA HIS A 247 -12.71 11.89 -3.18
C HIS A 247 -11.80 11.47 -4.33
N TYR A 248 -11.98 12.15 -5.47
CA TYR A 248 -11.18 12.01 -6.69
C TYR A 248 -10.09 13.08 -6.77
N LEU A 249 -10.39 14.32 -6.34
CA LEU A 249 -9.51 15.48 -6.45
C LEU A 249 -9.43 16.17 -5.07
N GLY A 250 -8.24 16.62 -4.68
CA GLY A 250 -8.05 17.39 -3.45
C GLY A 250 -8.71 18.76 -3.59
N GLU A 251 -9.52 19.12 -2.60
CA GLU A 251 -9.86 20.52 -2.31
C GLU A 251 -8.99 21.00 -1.15
#